data_AF-A0A350XZ71-F1
#
_entry.id   AF-A0A350XZ71-F1
#
_cell.length_a   1.000
_cell.length_b   1.000
_cell.length_c   1.000
_cell.angle_alpha   90.00
_cell.angle_beta   90.00
_cell.angle_gamma   90.00
#
_symmetry.space_group_name_H-M   'P 1'
#
loop_
_entity.id
_entity.type
_entity.pdbx_description
1 polymer ?
#
loop_
_entity_poly.entity_id
_entity_poly.type
_entity_poly.pdbx_seq_one_letter_code
_entity_poly.pdbx_strand_id
1 'polypeptide(L)'
;MDSIVSLPIRIVDWLGKQSDMKDLTFFVEYPPINKAVPLKKAIVAVGIDSIEITDKFVANDDGVLEKQEYCRTAMIKANLSICVPFSKGGQACHDIFTRIADALTFRTNLNIEKSGCEDITSDRDTDALVMNGWFLMNADFCPAASTDENYASFLDKKLLCGSHIRNSEIHVTAEDKEKWNSPFEAGFYIGTGIASRSVSVGFKPQLVILMAAGKPPVSVDFTKSTCKSYMAAANETLSSLGLSLTSTGFKISGTTSGNVTSDFNAAGVSYIYLAFK
;
A
#
# COMPACT_ATOMS: atom_id res chain seq x y z
N MET A 1 12.81 -3.94 39.19
CA MET A 1 13.66 -2.78 38.88
C MET A 1 14.67 -3.09 37.78
N ASP A 2 15.30 -4.28 37.78
CA ASP A 2 16.26 -4.69 36.74
C ASP A 2 15.71 -4.67 35.29
N SER A 3 14.41 -4.92 35.12
CA SER A 3 13.80 -4.97 33.79
C SER A 3 13.76 -3.60 33.06
N ILE A 4 13.55 -2.48 33.77
CA ILE A 4 13.49 -1.14 33.16
C ILE A 4 14.89 -0.67 32.73
N VAL A 5 15.91 -0.96 33.55
CA VAL A 5 17.31 -0.60 33.22
C VAL A 5 17.80 -1.37 32.00
N SER A 6 17.26 -2.57 31.77
CA SER A 6 17.54 -3.40 30.58
C SER A 6 16.68 -3.06 29.35
N LEU A 7 15.72 -2.14 29.46
CA LEU A 7 14.77 -1.82 28.39
C LEU A 7 15.45 -1.32 27.10
N PRO A 8 16.48 -0.45 27.14
CA PRO A 8 17.21 -0.06 25.93
C PRO A 8 17.86 -1.24 25.23
N ILE A 9 18.44 -2.17 26.00
CA ILE A 9 19.06 -3.39 25.47
C ILE A 9 18.00 -4.27 24.79
N ARG A 10 16.85 -4.46 25.44
CA ARG A 10 15.73 -5.23 24.87
C ARG A 10 15.20 -4.63 23.58
N ILE A 11 15.10 -3.30 23.50
CA ILE A 11 14.66 -2.58 22.29
C ILE A 11 15.69 -2.78 21.17
N VAL A 12 16.99 -2.58 21.46
CA VAL A 12 18.08 -2.75 20.50
C VAL A 12 18.14 -4.19 19.97
N ASP A 13 18.08 -5.19 20.85
CA ASP A 13 18.08 -6.60 20.47
C ASP A 13 16.88 -6.99 19.61
N TRP A 14 15.71 -6.41 19.89
CA TRP A 14 14.50 -6.67 19.13
C TRP A 14 14.53 -5.97 17.76
N LEU A 15 14.98 -4.72 17.70
CA LEU A 15 15.15 -3.96 16.45
C LEU A 15 16.19 -4.63 15.54
N GLY A 16 17.29 -5.13 16.09
CA GLY A 16 18.33 -5.84 15.34
C GLY A 16 17.86 -7.14 14.67
N LYS A 17 16.76 -7.75 15.17
CA LYS A 17 16.16 -8.98 14.59
C LYS A 17 15.20 -8.69 13.44
N GLN A 18 14.83 -7.43 13.20
CA GLN A 18 13.85 -7.06 12.17
C GLN A 18 14.45 -7.18 10.76
N SER A 19 13.77 -7.91 9.87
CA SER A 19 14.25 -8.14 8.49
C SER A 19 14.32 -6.87 7.66
N ASP A 20 13.45 -5.91 7.94
CA ASP A 20 13.34 -4.62 7.28
C ASP A 20 14.26 -3.56 7.86
N MET A 21 15.16 -3.87 8.80
CA MET A 21 16.09 -2.91 9.43
C MET A 21 17.57 -3.33 9.40
N LYS A 22 17.92 -4.31 8.56
CA LYS A 22 19.30 -4.82 8.41
C LYS A 22 20.30 -3.80 7.86
N ASP A 23 19.80 -2.71 7.27
CA ASP A 23 20.58 -1.58 6.79
C ASP A 23 21.06 -0.65 7.92
N LEU A 24 20.49 -0.78 9.11
CA LEU A 24 20.76 0.05 10.29
C LEU A 24 21.63 -0.71 11.30
N THR A 25 22.44 0.04 12.04
CA THR A 25 23.19 -0.49 13.18
C THR A 25 22.60 0.10 14.46
N PHE A 26 22.11 -0.75 15.35
CA PHE A 26 21.52 -0.35 16.62
C PHE A 26 22.51 -0.57 17.77
N PHE A 27 22.56 0.38 18.70
CA PHE A 27 23.24 0.19 19.98
C PHE A 27 22.56 0.98 21.09
N VAL A 28 22.91 0.64 22.33
CA VAL A 28 22.49 1.41 23.51
C VAL A 28 23.35 2.67 23.63
N GLU A 29 22.76 3.78 24.05
CA GLU A 29 23.46 5.05 24.25
C GLU A 29 24.57 4.95 25.31
N TYR A 30 24.39 4.06 26.29
CA TYR A 30 25.36 3.79 27.34
C TYR A 30 25.77 2.30 27.38
N PRO A 31 27.08 1.98 27.40
CA PRO A 31 28.23 2.89 27.37
C PRO A 31 28.45 3.51 25.98
N PRO A 32 29.06 4.72 25.89
CA PRO A 32 29.29 5.40 24.62
C PRO A 32 30.22 4.59 23.72
N ILE A 33 29.72 4.17 22.56
CA ILE A 33 30.48 3.43 21.55
C ILE A 33 31.09 4.41 20.55
N ASN A 34 32.39 4.28 20.27
CA ASN A 34 33.06 5.09 19.25
C ASN A 34 32.45 4.83 17.87
N LYS A 35 31.90 5.87 17.26
CA LYS A 35 31.34 5.84 15.91
C LYS A 35 32.48 5.83 14.89
N ALA A 36 32.37 5.00 13.85
CA ALA A 36 33.36 4.99 12.76
C ALA A 36 33.31 6.32 11.98
N VAL A 37 34.48 6.92 11.75
CA VAL A 37 34.61 8.17 10.97
C VAL A 37 35.39 7.87 9.68
N PRO A 38 34.86 8.18 8.48
CA PRO A 38 33.50 8.67 8.22
C PRO A 38 32.44 7.56 8.39
N LEU A 39 31.21 7.95 8.73
CA LEU A 39 30.09 7.02 8.91
C LEU A 39 29.73 6.35 7.57
N LYS A 40 29.83 5.01 7.51
CA LYS A 40 29.52 4.23 6.30
C LYS A 40 28.06 3.74 6.23
N LYS A 41 27.38 3.65 7.37
CA LYS A 41 26.00 3.15 7.51
C LYS A 41 25.22 4.06 8.43
N ALA A 42 23.89 4.02 8.37
CA ALA A 42 23.09 4.74 9.35
C ALA A 42 23.09 3.99 10.69
N ILE A 43 23.19 4.75 11.76
CA ILE A 43 23.38 4.28 13.12
C ILE A 43 22.26 4.83 13.98
N VAL A 44 21.77 4.03 14.93
CA VAL A 44 20.70 4.40 15.84
C VAL A 44 21.10 4.03 17.26
N ALA A 45 21.15 5.03 18.14
CA ALA A 45 21.37 4.85 19.57
C ALA A 45 20.04 4.94 20.33
N VAL A 46 19.79 4.02 21.27
CA VAL A 46 18.59 4.02 22.13
C VAL A 46 19.01 4.21 23.58
N GLY A 47 18.35 5.12 24.30
CA GLY A 47 18.56 5.36 25.72
C GLY A 47 17.26 5.58 26.49
N ILE A 48 17.40 5.91 27.78
CA ILE A 48 16.31 6.38 28.63
C ILE A 48 16.66 7.78 29.11
N ASP A 49 15.76 8.72 28.88
CA ASP A 49 15.87 10.12 29.31
C ASP A 49 15.31 10.29 30.73
N SER A 50 14.07 9.84 30.95
CA SER A 50 13.42 9.94 32.25
C SER A 50 12.44 8.79 32.52
N ILE A 51 12.22 8.51 33.81
CA ILE A 51 11.21 7.57 34.30
C ILE A 51 10.43 8.27 35.40
N GLU A 52 9.14 8.48 35.19
CA GLU A 52 8.22 9.03 36.17
C GLU A 52 7.30 7.91 36.67
N ILE A 53 7.22 7.70 37.98
CA ILE A 53 6.35 6.68 38.58
C ILE A 53 5.25 7.39 39.35
N THR A 54 4.01 7.19 38.94
CA THR A 54 2.82 7.73 39.59
C THR A 54 1.99 6.60 40.20
N ASP A 55 1.28 6.92 41.28
CA ASP A 55 0.33 5.96 41.88
C ASP A 55 -0.89 5.81 40.97
N LYS A 56 -1.37 4.57 40.78
CA LYS A 56 -2.52 4.31 39.91
C LYS A 56 -3.83 4.60 40.65
N PHE A 57 -4.71 5.35 40.00
CA PHE A 57 -6.07 5.60 40.47
C PHE A 57 -7.05 4.89 39.53
N VAL A 58 -7.99 4.12 40.08
CA VAL A 58 -9.03 3.44 39.30
C VAL A 58 -10.39 3.90 39.81
N ALA A 59 -11.30 4.17 38.88
CA ALA A 59 -12.67 4.52 39.21
C ALA A 59 -13.37 3.31 39.83
N ASN A 60 -13.95 3.48 41.01
CA ASN A 60 -14.88 2.51 41.59
C ASN A 60 -16.22 2.51 40.81
N ASP A 61 -17.15 1.63 41.18
CA ASP A 61 -18.46 1.50 40.51
C ASP A 61 -19.31 2.79 40.56
N ASP A 62 -18.94 3.74 41.43
CA ASP A 62 -19.56 5.07 41.58
C ASP A 62 -18.81 6.19 40.83
N GLY A 63 -17.78 5.85 40.04
CA GLY A 63 -17.01 6.81 39.25
C GLY A 63 -16.00 7.64 40.05
N VAL A 64 -15.79 7.32 41.33
CA VAL A 64 -14.81 8.01 42.19
C VAL A 64 -13.45 7.33 42.03
N LEU A 65 -12.41 8.13 41.75
CA LEU A 65 -11.04 7.65 41.60
C LEU A 65 -10.46 7.26 42.96
N GLU A 66 -10.42 5.95 43.25
CA GLU A 66 -9.75 5.42 44.43
C GLU A 66 -8.29 5.07 44.11
N LYS A 67 -7.40 5.39 45.04
CA LYS A 67 -5.98 5.04 44.95
C LYS A 67 -5.85 3.52 45.08
N GLN A 68 -5.30 2.84 44.07
CA GLN A 68 -4.91 1.45 44.23
C GLN A 68 -3.59 1.41 44.99
N GLU A 69 -3.64 1.04 46.28
CA GLU A 69 -2.48 1.04 47.19
C GLU A 69 -1.28 0.21 46.69
N TYR A 70 -1.51 -0.72 45.76
CA TYR A 70 -0.50 -1.66 45.28
C TYR A 70 -0.14 -1.50 43.80
N CYS A 71 -0.88 -0.74 42.99
CA CYS A 71 -0.56 -0.58 41.57
C CYS A 71 0.08 0.80 41.30
N ARG A 72 1.15 0.83 40.51
CA ARG A 72 1.81 2.06 40.05
C ARG A 72 1.85 2.10 38.53
N THR A 73 1.77 3.29 37.96
CA THR A 73 1.93 3.50 36.53
C THR A 73 3.26 4.21 36.30
N ALA A 74 4.11 3.66 35.44
CA ALA A 74 5.38 4.29 35.07
C ALA A 74 5.27 4.87 33.66
N MET A 75 5.59 6.16 33.55
CA MET A 75 5.81 6.85 32.30
C MET A 75 7.32 6.84 32.02
N ILE A 76 7.71 6.11 30.98
CA ILE A 76 9.11 5.93 30.59
C ILE A 76 9.33 6.73 29.30
N LYS A 77 10.23 7.70 29.35
CA LYS A 77 10.66 8.48 28.18
C LYS A 77 11.97 7.90 27.66
N ALA A 78 11.91 7.20 26.53
CA ALA A 78 13.08 6.71 25.82
C ALA A 78 13.53 7.73 24.78
N ASN A 79 14.84 7.98 24.68
CA ASN A 79 15.44 8.81 23.64
C ASN A 79 16.07 7.94 22.56
N LEU A 80 16.10 8.49 21.35
CA LEU A 80 16.64 7.87 20.16
C LEU A 80 17.56 8.88 19.46
N SER A 81 18.81 8.53 19.21
CA SER A 81 19.71 9.36 18.41
C SER A 81 20.01 8.65 17.09
N ILE A 82 19.54 9.23 15.99
CA ILE A 82 19.72 8.70 14.63
C ILE A 82 20.85 9.48 13.96
N CYS A 83 21.90 8.78 13.54
CA CYS A 83 23.04 9.34 12.82
C CYS A 83 23.07 8.77 11.40
N VAL A 84 22.96 9.64 10.39
CA VAL A 84 22.95 9.25 8.97
C VAL A 84 24.11 9.92 8.23
N PRO A 85 24.86 9.21 7.36
CA PRO A 85 25.92 9.83 6.56
C PRO A 85 25.39 10.97 5.67
N PHE A 86 26.18 12.04 5.45
CA PHE A 86 25.80 13.16 4.58
C PHE A 86 25.36 12.74 3.17
N SER A 87 25.92 11.64 2.65
CA SER A 87 25.59 11.10 1.32
C SER A 87 24.13 10.67 1.13
N LYS A 88 23.39 10.42 2.22
CA LYS A 88 21.98 9.99 2.16
C LYS A 88 20.96 11.13 2.35
N GLY A 89 21.42 12.32 2.74
CA GLY A 89 20.57 13.49 2.98
C GLY A 89 19.71 13.41 4.26
N GLY A 90 19.10 14.54 4.63
CA GLY A 90 18.35 14.68 5.88
C GLY A 90 17.00 13.94 5.91
N GLN A 91 16.37 13.73 4.75
CA GLN A 91 15.13 12.97 4.66
C GLN A 91 15.29 11.55 5.21
N ALA A 92 16.45 10.92 4.99
CA ALA A 92 16.74 9.59 5.50
C ALA A 92 16.68 9.51 7.04
N CYS A 93 16.93 10.59 7.77
CA CYS A 93 16.74 10.62 9.23
C CYS A 93 15.26 10.42 9.59
N HIS A 94 14.35 11.14 8.93
CA HIS A 94 12.90 11.02 9.15
C HIS A 94 12.39 9.65 8.72
N ASP A 95 12.82 9.13 7.57
CA ASP A 95 12.41 7.80 7.09
C ASP A 95 12.80 6.70 8.09
N ILE A 96 14.01 6.78 8.67
CA ILE A 96 14.47 5.86 9.72
C ILE A 96 13.64 6.01 10.99
N PHE A 97 13.36 7.23 11.43
CA PHE A 97 12.52 7.47 12.60
C PHE A 97 11.12 6.90 12.42
N THR A 98 10.46 7.17 11.28
CA THR A 98 9.12 6.64 10.99
C THR A 98 9.12 5.11 10.99
N ARG A 99 10.12 4.46 10.39
CA ARG A 99 10.25 2.99 10.42
C ARG A 99 10.37 2.45 11.84
N ILE A 100 11.15 3.08 12.69
CA ILE A 100 11.32 2.67 14.10
C ILE A 100 10.05 2.93 14.89
N ALA A 101 9.44 4.11 14.74
CA ALA A 101 8.19 4.47 15.39
C ALA A 101 7.07 3.49 15.04
N ASP A 102 6.92 3.13 13.76
CA ASP A 102 5.96 2.13 13.32
C ASP A 102 6.25 0.75 13.88
N ALA A 103 7.52 0.32 13.88
CA ALA A 103 7.90 -0.98 14.41
C ALA A 103 7.61 -1.09 15.91
N LEU A 104 8.02 -0.10 16.69
CA LEU A 104 7.79 -0.07 18.13
C LEU A 104 6.28 0.07 18.44
N THR A 105 5.56 0.92 17.71
CA THR A 105 4.12 1.13 17.94
C THR A 105 3.30 -0.09 17.57
N PHE A 106 3.55 -0.74 16.43
CA PHE A 106 2.66 -1.78 15.91
C PHE A 106 3.13 -3.22 16.14
N ARG A 107 4.44 -3.46 16.26
CA ARG A 107 4.99 -4.83 16.36
C ARG A 107 5.45 -5.18 17.77
N THR A 108 5.41 -4.24 18.70
CA THR A 108 5.71 -4.49 20.11
C THR A 108 4.49 -4.23 20.98
N ASN A 109 4.52 -4.83 22.16
CA ASN A 109 3.53 -4.57 23.18
C ASN A 109 3.82 -3.27 23.94
N LEU A 110 4.88 -2.52 23.62
CA LEU A 110 5.13 -1.23 24.26
C LEU A 110 3.94 -0.32 23.99
N ASN A 111 3.35 0.19 25.08
CA ASN A 111 2.21 1.10 25.00
C ASN A 111 2.75 2.52 24.81
N ILE A 112 3.10 2.84 23.56
CA ILE A 112 3.59 4.16 23.18
C ILE A 112 2.42 5.12 23.14
N GLU A 113 2.41 6.11 24.03
CA GLU A 113 1.40 7.16 24.09
C GLU A 113 1.73 8.30 23.12
N LYS A 114 3.01 8.69 23.07
CA LYS A 114 3.49 9.81 22.27
C LYS A 114 4.87 9.50 21.69
N SER A 115 5.14 10.07 20.52
CA SER A 115 6.48 10.06 19.92
C SER A 115 6.74 11.40 19.26
N GLY A 116 8.01 11.80 19.20
CA GLY A 116 8.42 13.05 18.57
C GLY A 116 9.85 12.97 18.03
N CYS A 117 10.16 13.85 17.07
CA CYS A 117 11.51 14.05 16.55
C CYS A 117 11.86 15.54 16.59
N GLU A 118 13.15 15.83 16.74
CA GLU A 118 13.72 17.18 16.81
C GLU A 118 14.36 17.57 15.48
N ASP A 119 14.97 18.76 15.45
CA ASP A 119 15.68 19.27 14.28
C ASP A 119 16.89 18.40 13.92
N ILE A 120 17.23 18.39 12.63
CA ILE A 120 18.42 17.71 12.12
C ILE A 120 19.62 18.62 12.27
N THR A 121 20.62 18.17 13.01
CA THR A 121 21.90 18.86 13.20
C THR A 121 22.99 18.22 12.34
N SER A 122 23.92 19.02 11.83
CA SER A 122 25.09 18.51 11.12
C SER A 122 26.26 18.33 12.08
N ASP A 123 26.75 17.11 12.22
CA ASP A 123 27.97 16.79 12.95
C ASP A 123 29.14 16.64 11.96
N ARG A 124 30.09 17.57 12.03
CA ARG A 124 31.28 17.60 11.16
C ARG A 124 32.37 16.64 11.62
N ASP A 125 32.37 16.25 12.88
CA ASP A 125 33.38 15.35 13.42
C ASP A 125 33.12 13.90 12.97
N THR A 126 31.86 13.58 12.68
CA THR A 126 31.44 12.24 12.24
C THR A 126 30.93 12.17 10.79
N ASP A 127 30.97 13.29 10.06
CA ASP A 127 30.43 13.45 8.69
C ASP A 127 28.97 12.96 8.56
N ALA A 128 28.12 13.32 9.54
CA ALA A 128 26.78 12.81 9.65
C ALA A 128 25.73 13.88 9.98
N LEU A 129 24.50 13.60 9.57
CA LEU A 129 23.30 14.28 10.02
C LEU A 129 22.75 13.53 11.23
N VAL A 130 22.55 14.24 12.32
CA VAL A 130 22.08 13.70 13.59
C VAL A 130 20.68 14.24 13.86
N MET A 131 19.74 13.35 14.14
CA MET A 131 18.38 13.69 14.54
C MET A 131 18.04 12.94 15.82
N ASN A 132 17.57 13.69 16.82
CA ASN A 132 17.08 13.11 18.05
C ASN A 132 15.57 12.88 17.96
N GLY A 133 15.11 11.80 18.57
CA GLY A 133 13.71 11.48 18.74
C GLY A 133 13.44 10.94 20.12
N TRP A 134 12.18 10.87 20.50
CA TRP A 134 11.75 10.37 21.79
C TRP A 134 10.44 9.60 21.68
N PHE A 135 10.27 8.63 22.58
CA PHE A 135 9.06 7.84 22.74
C PHE A 135 8.64 7.87 24.21
N LEU A 136 7.38 8.22 24.46
CA LEU A 136 6.76 8.17 25.78
C LEU A 136 5.93 6.88 25.87
N MET A 137 6.33 6.00 26.79
CA MET A 137 5.72 4.70 27.00
C MET A 137 5.05 4.66 28.37
N ASN A 138 3.91 3.99 28.45
CA ASN A 138 3.19 3.79 29.69
C ASN A 138 3.23 2.29 30.09
N ALA A 139 3.68 2.00 31.29
CA ALA A 139 3.76 0.66 31.85
C ALA A 139 3.01 0.58 33.19
N ASP A 140 2.15 -0.42 33.33
CA ASP A 140 1.46 -0.68 34.60
C ASP A 140 2.22 -1.72 35.42
N PHE A 141 2.53 -1.36 36.65
CA PHE A 141 3.11 -2.21 37.67
C PHE A 141 2.03 -2.55 38.69
N CYS A 142 1.31 -3.66 38.48
CA CYS A 142 0.42 -4.20 39.50
C CYS A 142 0.87 -5.59 39.98
N PRO A 143 1.27 -5.75 41.27
CA PRO A 143 1.77 -7.00 41.83
C PRO A 143 0.80 -8.17 41.74
N ALA A 144 -0.51 -7.90 41.64
CA ALA A 144 -1.56 -8.93 41.60
C ALA A 144 -1.80 -9.51 40.20
N ALA A 145 -1.29 -8.87 39.12
CA ALA A 145 -1.63 -9.24 37.74
C ALA A 145 -0.48 -9.90 36.95
N SER A 146 0.78 -9.67 37.32
CA SER A 146 1.94 -10.36 36.72
C SER A 146 3.23 -10.11 37.50
N THR A 147 4.15 -11.07 37.46
CA THR A 147 5.56 -10.88 37.89
C THR A 147 6.39 -10.09 36.88
N ASP A 148 5.83 -9.76 35.71
CA ASP A 148 6.47 -9.07 34.58
C ASP A 148 5.82 -7.70 34.28
N GLU A 149 6.56 -6.82 33.59
CA GLU A 149 6.11 -5.51 33.11
C GLU A 149 4.90 -5.64 32.19
N ASN A 150 3.76 -5.06 32.58
CA ASN A 150 2.53 -5.11 31.81
C ASN A 150 2.34 -3.81 31.03
N TYR A 151 2.66 -3.85 29.74
CA TYR A 151 2.38 -2.78 28.79
C TYR A 151 1.03 -3.00 28.12
N ALA A 152 -0.04 -3.19 28.91
CA ALA A 152 -1.38 -3.42 28.39
C ALA A 152 -1.80 -2.25 27.50
N SER A 153 -1.64 -2.40 26.18
CA SER A 153 -2.07 -1.40 25.22
C SER A 153 -3.59 -1.36 25.23
N PHE A 154 -4.16 -0.19 25.49
CA PHE A 154 -5.62 0.03 25.51
C PHE A 154 -6.30 -0.29 24.16
N LEU A 155 -5.52 -0.41 23.09
CA LEU A 155 -5.99 -0.63 21.73
C LEU A 155 -5.53 -2.00 21.24
N ASP A 156 -6.47 -2.88 20.88
CA ASP A 156 -6.16 -4.12 20.15
C ASP A 156 -5.58 -3.74 18.76
N LYS A 157 -4.25 -3.70 18.68
CA LYS A 157 -3.47 -3.24 17.50
C LYS A 157 -3.74 -4.09 16.25
N LYS A 158 -4.38 -5.25 16.39
CA LYS A 158 -4.81 -6.09 15.27
C LYS A 158 -6.00 -5.51 14.51
N LEU A 159 -6.82 -4.66 15.16
CA LEU A 159 -8.18 -4.38 14.70
C LEU A 159 -8.34 -3.09 13.88
N LEU A 160 -7.49 -2.06 14.05
CA LEU A 160 -7.79 -0.72 13.53
C LEU A 160 -6.97 -0.25 12.31
N CYS A 161 -5.68 -0.60 12.21
CA CYS A 161 -4.81 0.01 11.18
C CYS A 161 -4.05 -1.02 10.33
N GLY A 162 -3.62 -2.14 10.93
CA GLY A 162 -2.85 -3.16 10.21
C GLY A 162 -3.65 -3.91 9.15
N SER A 163 -4.95 -4.12 9.41
CA SER A 163 -5.86 -4.86 8.51
C SER A 163 -6.43 -4.02 7.38
N HIS A 164 -6.50 -2.68 7.51
CA HIS A 164 -7.00 -1.82 6.44
C HIS A 164 -5.85 -1.31 5.58
N ILE A 165 -4.77 -0.76 6.16
CA ILE A 165 -3.65 -0.18 5.40
C ILE A 165 -2.88 -1.24 4.60
N ARG A 166 -2.81 -2.49 5.09
CA ARG A 166 -2.07 -3.58 4.41
C ARG A 166 -2.94 -4.49 3.56
N ASN A 167 -4.26 -4.26 3.52
CA ASN A 167 -5.14 -5.14 2.77
C ASN A 167 -5.31 -4.67 1.33
N SER A 168 -4.43 -5.19 0.48
CA SER A 168 -4.46 -5.01 -0.98
C SER A 168 -5.74 -5.54 -1.65
N GLU A 169 -6.60 -6.28 -0.95
CA GLU A 169 -7.93 -6.67 -1.47
C GLU A 169 -8.97 -5.55 -1.35
N ILE A 170 -8.80 -4.59 -0.42
CA ILE A 170 -9.71 -3.46 -0.22
C ILE A 170 -9.18 -2.19 -0.91
N HIS A 171 -7.86 -2.06 -1.06
CA HIS A 171 -7.25 -0.95 -1.78
C HIS A 171 -7.30 -1.17 -3.29
N VAL A 172 -7.78 -0.17 -4.02
CA VAL A 172 -7.69 -0.13 -5.48
C VAL A 172 -6.22 -0.12 -5.89
N THR A 173 -5.78 -1.14 -6.60
CA THR A 173 -4.40 -1.21 -7.10
C THR A 173 -4.16 -0.14 -8.17
N ALA A 174 -2.90 0.17 -8.46
CA ALA A 174 -2.56 1.10 -9.55
C ALA A 174 -3.12 0.60 -10.91
N GLU A 175 -3.12 -0.71 -11.12
CA GLU A 175 -3.63 -1.36 -12.33
C GLU A 175 -5.17 -1.27 -12.42
N ASP A 176 -5.87 -1.46 -11.30
CA ASP A 176 -7.33 -1.28 -11.25
C ASP A 176 -7.72 0.18 -11.49
N LYS A 177 -6.95 1.12 -10.95
CA LYS A 177 -7.15 2.55 -11.17
C LYS A 177 -6.96 2.93 -12.65
N GLU A 178 -6.02 2.31 -13.35
CA GLU A 178 -5.80 2.53 -14.78
C GLU A 178 -6.97 2.01 -15.63
N LYS A 179 -7.50 0.82 -15.30
CA LYS A 179 -8.72 0.29 -15.91
C LYS A 179 -9.93 1.18 -15.66
N TRP A 180 -10.08 1.71 -14.45
CA TRP A 180 -11.23 2.56 -14.10
C TRP A 180 -11.20 3.92 -14.79
N ASN A 181 -10.03 4.54 -14.93
CA ASN A 181 -9.90 5.85 -15.57
C ASN A 181 -9.96 5.78 -17.11
N SER A 182 -9.69 4.62 -17.70
CA SER A 182 -9.77 4.39 -19.15
C SER A 182 -10.38 3.01 -19.43
N PRO A 183 -11.70 2.84 -19.23
CA PRO A 183 -12.36 1.53 -19.25
C PRO A 183 -12.59 1.00 -20.67
N PHE A 184 -12.53 1.85 -21.69
CA PHE A 184 -12.66 1.44 -23.08
C PHE A 184 -11.79 2.30 -23.99
N GLU A 185 -11.48 1.74 -25.15
CA GLU A 185 -10.89 2.45 -26.28
C GLU A 185 -11.92 2.54 -27.41
N ALA A 186 -12.13 3.75 -27.92
CA ALA A 186 -12.98 4.01 -29.07
C ALA A 186 -12.10 4.36 -30.28
N GLY A 187 -12.45 3.81 -31.44
CA GLY A 187 -11.73 4.11 -32.67
C GLY A 187 -12.56 3.80 -33.90
N PHE A 188 -11.93 3.93 -35.07
CA PHE A 188 -12.56 3.61 -36.34
C PHE A 188 -11.56 2.97 -37.31
N TYR A 189 -12.09 2.26 -38.29
CA TYR A 189 -11.32 1.80 -39.43
C TYR A 189 -12.14 1.90 -40.72
N ILE A 190 -11.44 1.99 -41.85
CA ILE A 190 -12.05 1.94 -43.18
C ILE A 190 -11.97 0.50 -43.69
N GLY A 191 -13.10 -0.01 -44.15
CA GLY A 191 -13.21 -1.35 -44.70
C GLY A 191 -12.46 -1.50 -46.02
N THR A 192 -11.82 -2.66 -46.21
CA THR A 192 -10.93 -2.93 -47.34
C THR A 192 -11.51 -3.88 -48.38
N GLY A 193 -12.68 -4.47 -48.11
CA GLY A 193 -13.31 -5.49 -48.96
C GLY A 193 -12.75 -6.90 -48.78
N ILE A 194 -11.72 -7.09 -47.93
CA ILE A 194 -11.10 -8.40 -47.69
C ILE A 194 -12.01 -9.26 -46.81
N ALA A 195 -12.08 -10.56 -47.07
CA ALA A 195 -12.97 -11.51 -46.38
C ALA A 195 -12.73 -11.60 -44.86
N SER A 196 -11.52 -11.36 -44.37
CA SER A 196 -11.23 -11.29 -42.95
C SER A 196 -10.09 -10.33 -42.64
N ARG A 197 -10.16 -9.66 -41.48
CA ARG A 197 -9.17 -8.71 -41.00
C ARG A 197 -9.10 -8.75 -39.47
N SER A 198 -7.91 -8.56 -38.92
CA SER A 198 -7.73 -8.30 -37.49
C SER A 198 -7.49 -6.81 -37.26
N VAL A 199 -8.05 -6.28 -36.18
CA VAL A 199 -7.87 -4.91 -35.71
C VAL A 199 -7.26 -4.98 -34.32
N SER A 200 -6.10 -4.35 -34.15
CA SER A 200 -5.36 -4.33 -32.88
C SER A 200 -5.71 -3.08 -32.10
N VAL A 201 -6.06 -3.25 -30.83
CA VAL A 201 -6.30 -2.19 -29.83
C VAL A 201 -5.26 -2.21 -28.70
N GLY A 202 -4.32 -3.17 -28.73
CA GLY A 202 -3.21 -3.22 -27.78
C GLY A 202 -3.50 -3.95 -26.46
N PHE A 203 -4.74 -4.40 -26.24
CA PHE A 203 -5.14 -5.25 -25.11
C PHE A 203 -6.13 -6.33 -25.55
N LYS A 204 -6.37 -7.35 -24.72
CA LYS A 204 -7.46 -8.34 -24.93
C LYS A 204 -8.77 -7.71 -24.43
N PRO A 205 -9.69 -7.28 -25.30
CA PRO A 205 -10.94 -6.69 -24.85
C PRO A 205 -11.85 -7.74 -24.19
N GLN A 206 -12.71 -7.30 -23.25
CA GLN A 206 -13.78 -8.13 -22.65
C GLN A 206 -15.09 -8.03 -23.42
N LEU A 207 -15.33 -6.86 -24.04
CA LEU A 207 -16.49 -6.60 -24.89
C LEU A 207 -16.05 -5.71 -26.05
N VAL A 208 -16.43 -6.08 -27.26
CA VAL A 208 -16.30 -5.23 -28.45
C VAL A 208 -17.67 -5.00 -29.04
N ILE A 209 -18.02 -3.74 -29.28
CA ILE A 209 -19.19 -3.34 -30.06
C ILE A 209 -18.67 -2.69 -31.34
N LEU A 210 -19.16 -3.15 -32.48
CA LEU A 210 -18.77 -2.70 -33.81
C LEU A 210 -20.01 -2.25 -34.58
N MET A 211 -19.93 -1.12 -35.27
CA MET A 211 -21.00 -0.65 -36.15
C MET A 211 -20.49 0.13 -37.36
N ALA A 212 -21.18 0.02 -38.50
CA ALA A 212 -20.87 0.82 -39.68
C ALA A 212 -21.42 2.25 -39.53
N ALA A 213 -20.58 3.24 -39.79
CA ALA A 213 -20.97 4.64 -39.74
C ALA A 213 -21.96 4.97 -40.87
N GLY A 214 -23.06 5.67 -40.54
CA GLY A 214 -24.05 6.12 -41.52
C GLY A 214 -24.94 5.03 -42.12
N LYS A 215 -24.95 3.81 -41.56
CA LYS A 215 -25.82 2.70 -41.97
C LYS A 215 -26.69 2.23 -40.79
N PRO A 216 -27.91 1.73 -41.05
CA PRO A 216 -28.70 1.08 -40.01
C PRO A 216 -28.01 -0.20 -39.52
N PRO A 217 -28.28 -0.68 -38.30
CA PRO A 217 -27.69 -1.93 -37.77
C PRO A 217 -27.92 -3.14 -38.68
N VAL A 218 -29.05 -3.14 -39.39
CA VAL A 218 -29.44 -4.19 -40.32
C VAL A 218 -30.10 -3.56 -41.55
N SER A 219 -29.84 -4.10 -42.73
CA SER A 219 -30.48 -3.70 -43.99
C SER A 219 -31.00 -4.93 -44.75
N VAL A 220 -32.24 -4.87 -45.20
CA VAL A 220 -32.92 -5.98 -45.90
C VAL A 220 -33.05 -5.65 -47.39
N ASP A 221 -32.67 -6.60 -48.23
CA ASP A 221 -32.91 -6.60 -49.68
C ASP A 221 -34.07 -7.58 -49.97
N PHE A 222 -35.27 -7.02 -50.16
CA PHE A 222 -36.48 -7.80 -50.43
C PHE A 222 -36.48 -8.47 -51.81
N THR A 223 -35.73 -7.93 -52.78
CA THR A 223 -35.64 -8.51 -54.12
C THR A 223 -34.81 -9.78 -54.12
N LYS A 224 -33.73 -9.80 -53.31
CA LYS A 224 -32.83 -10.95 -53.19
C LYS A 224 -33.19 -11.86 -52.00
N SER A 225 -34.16 -11.48 -51.18
CA SER A 225 -34.48 -12.14 -49.91
C SER A 225 -33.24 -12.29 -49.01
N THR A 226 -32.36 -11.30 -49.02
CA THR A 226 -31.10 -11.29 -48.23
C THR A 226 -31.07 -10.12 -47.26
N CYS A 227 -30.23 -10.24 -46.24
CA CYS A 227 -30.09 -9.27 -45.16
C CYS A 227 -28.61 -9.05 -44.86
N LYS A 228 -28.22 -7.80 -44.58
CA LYS A 228 -26.88 -7.42 -44.18
C LYS A 228 -26.89 -6.88 -42.76
N SER A 229 -26.04 -7.44 -41.91
CA SER A 229 -25.75 -6.88 -40.59
C SER A 229 -24.56 -5.94 -40.66
N TYR A 230 -24.74 -4.74 -40.15
CA TYR A 230 -23.73 -3.69 -40.02
C TYR A 230 -23.38 -3.40 -38.56
N MET A 231 -23.95 -4.14 -37.60
CA MET A 231 -23.59 -4.09 -36.19
C MET A 231 -23.29 -5.49 -35.65
N ALA A 232 -22.29 -5.59 -34.78
CA ALA A 232 -21.97 -6.80 -34.03
C ALA A 232 -21.45 -6.48 -32.65
N ALA A 233 -21.67 -7.40 -31.72
CA ALA A 233 -21.00 -7.40 -30.43
C ALA A 233 -20.35 -8.77 -30.16
N ALA A 234 -19.21 -8.77 -29.48
CA ALA A 234 -18.54 -9.98 -29.03
C ALA A 234 -17.97 -9.78 -27.64
N ASN A 235 -18.17 -10.79 -26.79
CA ASN A 235 -17.49 -10.94 -25.51
C ASN A 235 -16.69 -12.26 -25.51
N GLU A 236 -16.09 -12.62 -24.37
CA GLU A 236 -15.26 -13.83 -24.27
C GLU A 236 -16.03 -15.13 -24.53
N THR A 237 -17.31 -15.17 -24.18
CA THR A 237 -18.12 -16.40 -24.24
C THR A 237 -18.98 -16.50 -25.49
N LEU A 238 -19.46 -15.37 -26.01
CA LEU A 238 -20.47 -15.27 -27.05
C LEU A 238 -20.09 -14.17 -28.04
N SER A 239 -20.38 -14.41 -29.32
CA SER A 239 -20.13 -13.44 -30.37
C SER A 239 -21.25 -13.40 -31.40
N SER A 240 -21.47 -12.20 -31.94
CA SER A 240 -22.29 -12.00 -33.12
C SER A 240 -21.59 -12.55 -34.36
N LEU A 241 -22.38 -12.97 -35.35
CA LEU A 241 -21.88 -13.51 -36.61
C LEU A 241 -20.78 -12.62 -37.22
N GLY A 242 -19.60 -13.16 -37.47
CA GLY A 242 -18.52 -12.46 -38.17
C GLY A 242 -17.58 -11.62 -37.29
N LEU A 243 -17.75 -11.57 -35.97
CA LEU A 243 -16.86 -10.89 -35.03
C LEU A 243 -16.30 -11.87 -34.00
N SER A 244 -15.00 -11.81 -33.69
CA SER A 244 -14.39 -12.62 -32.63
C SER A 244 -13.27 -11.85 -31.92
N LEU A 245 -13.02 -12.14 -30.65
CA LEU A 245 -11.95 -11.49 -29.89
C LEU A 245 -10.58 -12.15 -30.16
N THR A 246 -9.52 -11.39 -29.95
CA THR A 246 -8.11 -11.84 -30.06
C THR A 246 -7.34 -11.36 -28.83
N SER A 247 -6.10 -11.83 -28.64
CA SER A 247 -5.25 -11.43 -27.50
C SER A 247 -4.90 -9.94 -27.46
N THR A 248 -5.00 -9.23 -28.58
CA THR A 248 -4.63 -7.81 -28.69
C THR A 248 -5.70 -6.95 -29.35
N GLY A 249 -6.94 -7.46 -29.49
CA GLY A 249 -8.06 -6.73 -30.12
C GLY A 249 -9.14 -7.67 -30.63
N PHE A 250 -9.59 -7.50 -31.87
CA PHE A 250 -10.66 -8.31 -32.44
C PHE A 250 -10.42 -8.63 -33.91
N LYS A 251 -11.12 -9.65 -34.40
CA LYS A 251 -11.10 -10.11 -35.79
C LYS A 251 -12.50 -10.02 -36.37
N ILE A 252 -12.57 -9.48 -37.57
CA ILE A 252 -13.77 -9.39 -38.39
C ILE A 252 -13.67 -10.37 -39.54
N SER A 253 -14.82 -10.92 -39.93
CA SER A 253 -14.96 -11.86 -41.04
C SER A 253 -16.31 -11.67 -41.72
N GLY A 254 -16.31 -11.69 -43.06
CA GLY A 254 -17.53 -11.68 -43.86
C GLY A 254 -18.16 -13.07 -43.85
N THR A 255 -19.00 -13.35 -42.87
CA THR A 255 -19.65 -14.65 -42.70
C THR A 255 -21.15 -14.53 -42.98
N THR A 256 -21.71 -15.53 -43.66
CA THR A 256 -23.15 -15.63 -43.95
C THR A 256 -23.75 -16.79 -43.17
N SER A 257 -24.87 -16.56 -42.47
CA SER A 257 -25.67 -17.58 -41.81
C SER A 257 -27.12 -17.41 -42.20
N GLY A 258 -27.71 -18.45 -42.83
CA GLY A 258 -29.01 -18.33 -43.49
C GLY A 258 -28.99 -17.20 -44.52
N ASN A 259 -29.95 -16.27 -44.42
CA ASN A 259 -30.06 -15.12 -45.31
C ASN A 259 -29.36 -13.86 -44.78
N VAL A 260 -28.63 -13.93 -43.66
CA VAL A 260 -27.97 -12.78 -43.03
C VAL A 260 -26.46 -12.84 -43.25
N THR A 261 -25.90 -11.80 -43.87
CA THR A 261 -24.46 -11.62 -44.08
C THR A 261 -23.92 -10.56 -43.14
N SER A 262 -22.82 -10.87 -42.44
CA SER A 262 -22.06 -9.89 -41.67
C SER A 262 -21.18 -9.06 -42.60
N ASP A 263 -21.43 -7.76 -42.70
CA ASP A 263 -20.75 -6.85 -43.62
C ASP A 263 -19.91 -5.82 -42.86
N PHE A 264 -18.85 -6.31 -42.22
CA PHE A 264 -17.98 -5.52 -41.32
C PHE A 264 -16.68 -5.01 -41.97
N ASN A 265 -16.47 -5.29 -43.25
CA ASN A 265 -15.26 -4.87 -43.96
C ASN A 265 -15.55 -4.45 -45.41
N ALA A 266 -16.73 -3.91 -45.71
CA ALA A 266 -17.04 -3.42 -47.07
C ALA A 266 -16.04 -2.35 -47.50
N ALA A 267 -15.57 -2.43 -48.75
CA ALA A 267 -14.60 -1.49 -49.30
C ALA A 267 -15.13 -0.05 -49.23
N GLY A 268 -14.35 0.86 -48.61
CA GLY A 268 -14.67 2.28 -48.51
C GLY A 268 -15.73 2.64 -47.46
N VAL A 269 -16.24 1.69 -46.69
CA VAL A 269 -17.18 1.95 -45.59
C VAL A 269 -16.40 2.18 -44.30
N SER A 270 -16.76 3.21 -43.53
CA SER A 270 -16.17 3.47 -42.22
C SER A 270 -16.91 2.70 -41.13
N TYR A 271 -16.18 2.10 -40.21
CA TYR A 271 -16.71 1.36 -39.07
C TYR A 271 -16.14 1.94 -37.79
N ILE A 272 -17.00 2.14 -36.79
CA ILE A 272 -16.60 2.57 -35.45
C ILE A 272 -16.65 1.37 -34.50
N TYR A 273 -15.71 1.32 -33.57
CA TYR A 273 -15.66 0.28 -32.55
C TYR A 273 -15.50 0.89 -31.15
N LEU A 274 -16.03 0.17 -30.17
CA LEU A 274 -15.84 0.39 -28.74
C LEU A 274 -15.30 -0.91 -28.16
N ALA A 275 -14.06 -0.90 -27.68
CA ALA A 275 -13.41 -2.04 -27.06
C ALA A 275 -13.22 -1.79 -25.57
N PHE A 276 -13.90 -2.57 -24.73
CA PHE A 276 -13.82 -2.48 -23.27
C PHE A 276 -12.67 -3.35 -22.76
N LYS A 277 -11.87 -2.82 -21.83
CA LYS A 277 -10.76 -3.52 -21.18
C LYS A 277 -11.24 -4.58 -20.20
#